data_AF-A0A420PX54-F1
#
_entry.id   AF-A0A420PX54-F1
#
_cell.length_a   1.000
_cell.length_b   1.000
_cell.length_c   1.000
_cell.angle_alpha   90.00
_cell.angle_beta   90.00
_cell.angle_gamma   90.00
#
_symmetry.space_group_name_H-M   'P 1'
#
loop_
_entity.id
_entity.type
_entity.pdbx_description
1 polymer ?
#
loop_
_entity_poly.entity_id
_entity_poly.type
_entity_poly.pdbx_seq_one_letter_code
_entity_poly.pdbx_strand_id
1 'polypeptide(L)'
;MATSADDILFSETQISSIITEESALEFYREHGIYYLEDAEIGKLATTSGREALSLKCMADLIALALKDQRARRIIEPFLTGSFKIYYVLGRDKGKYYAHTTGPGPEDNRIVIYMWNRGTRLEFAHKSHTRSFEGVGGANRLIQIPYVQLHGLNEFRINLDLGGMVIMHPRLAFTVEETQGTATGYVFELPETDPQTS
;
A
#
# COMPACT_ATOMS: atom_id res chain seq x y z
N MET A 1 -20.29 -22.57 -4.78
CA MET A 1 -19.69 -21.23 -4.95
C MET A 1 -18.30 -21.47 -5.50
N ALA A 2 -18.02 -20.99 -6.71
CA ALA A 2 -16.67 -21.10 -7.27
C ALA A 2 -15.78 -20.12 -6.50
N THR A 3 -14.80 -20.62 -5.75
CA THR A 3 -13.68 -19.82 -5.27
C THR A 3 -13.02 -19.20 -6.49
N SER A 4 -13.02 -17.87 -6.58
CA SER A 4 -12.32 -17.18 -7.65
C SER A 4 -10.81 -17.45 -7.49
N ALA A 5 -10.05 -17.47 -8.59
CA ALA A 5 -8.59 -17.67 -8.50
C ALA A 5 -7.93 -16.61 -7.60
N ASP A 6 -8.52 -15.42 -7.52
CA ASP A 6 -8.08 -14.32 -6.66
C ASP A 6 -8.22 -14.62 -5.16
N ASP A 7 -9.21 -15.42 -4.75
CA ASP A 7 -9.39 -15.82 -3.33
C ASP A 7 -8.21 -16.67 -2.81
N ILE A 8 -7.43 -17.27 -3.72
CA ILE A 8 -6.23 -18.05 -3.39
C ILE A 8 -5.01 -17.14 -3.22
N LEU A 9 -5.05 -15.91 -3.77
CA LEU A 9 -3.94 -14.96 -3.80
C LEU A 9 -3.91 -14.07 -2.56
N PHE A 10 -5.07 -13.73 -2.01
CA PHE A 10 -5.21 -12.80 -0.89
C PHE A 10 -5.70 -13.50 0.36
N SER A 11 -4.80 -13.66 1.34
CA SER A 11 -5.19 -14.06 2.70
C SER A 11 -5.32 -12.83 3.59
N GLU A 12 -6.03 -12.90 4.71
CA GLU A 12 -6.27 -11.69 5.50
C GLU A 12 -4.97 -11.05 6.05
N THR A 13 -3.92 -11.81 6.35
CA THR A 13 -2.71 -11.26 6.99
C THR A 13 -1.52 -11.05 6.04
N GLN A 14 -1.52 -11.70 4.87
CA GLN A 14 -0.44 -11.60 3.89
C GLN A 14 -0.88 -12.03 2.47
N ILE A 15 -0.05 -11.73 1.48
CA ILE A 15 -0.21 -12.34 0.15
C ILE A 15 0.15 -13.84 0.18
N SER A 16 -0.46 -14.61 -0.72
CA SER A 16 -0.26 -16.05 -0.83
C SER A 16 1.20 -16.47 -0.95
N SER A 17 1.56 -17.58 -0.31
CA SER A 17 2.91 -18.16 -0.39
C SER A 17 3.24 -18.78 -1.75
N ILE A 18 2.24 -18.90 -2.64
CA ILE A 18 2.46 -19.31 -4.05
C ILE A 18 3.21 -18.22 -4.82
N ILE A 19 3.10 -16.96 -4.39
CA ILE A 19 3.86 -15.85 -4.97
C ILE A 19 5.30 -15.93 -4.47
N THR A 20 6.21 -16.21 -5.40
CA THR A 20 7.64 -16.32 -5.16
C THR A 20 8.33 -14.95 -5.20
N GLU A 21 9.60 -14.91 -4.83
CA GLU A 21 10.43 -13.71 -4.97
C GLU A 21 10.48 -13.21 -6.42
N GLU A 22 10.64 -14.11 -7.38
CA GLU A 22 10.81 -13.79 -8.80
C GLU A 22 9.54 -13.20 -9.41
N SER A 23 8.37 -13.63 -8.93
CA SER A 23 7.05 -13.21 -9.41
C SER A 23 6.47 -12.02 -8.63
N ALA A 24 7.07 -11.61 -7.51
CA ALA A 24 6.53 -10.59 -6.62
C ALA A 24 6.31 -9.23 -7.29
N LEU A 25 7.25 -8.79 -8.14
CA LEU A 25 7.14 -7.51 -8.85
C LEU A 25 6.02 -7.54 -9.89
N GLU A 26 5.88 -8.65 -10.62
CA GLU A 26 4.81 -8.83 -11.61
C GLU A 26 3.45 -8.92 -10.91
N PHE A 27 3.36 -9.67 -9.82
CA PHE A 27 2.18 -9.72 -8.95
C PHE A 27 1.77 -8.32 -8.48
N TYR A 28 2.72 -7.53 -7.97
CA TYR A 28 2.43 -6.16 -7.54
C TYR A 28 1.94 -5.29 -8.69
N ARG A 29 2.55 -5.37 -9.88
CA ARG A 29 2.09 -4.62 -11.07
C ARG A 29 0.70 -5.05 -11.52
N GLU A 30 0.41 -6.33 -11.41
CA GLU A 30 -0.87 -6.89 -11.83
C GLU A 30 -2.01 -6.53 -10.86
N HIS A 31 -1.76 -6.58 -9.56
CA HIS A 31 -2.79 -6.48 -8.53
C HIS A 31 -2.78 -5.13 -7.79
N GLY A 32 -1.69 -4.38 -7.89
CA GLY A 32 -1.50 -3.06 -7.30
C GLY A 32 -1.28 -3.09 -5.80
N ILE A 33 -1.00 -4.25 -5.20
CA ILE A 33 -0.84 -4.38 -3.75
C ILE A 33 0.12 -5.50 -3.35
N TYR A 34 0.85 -5.29 -2.26
CA TYR A 34 1.58 -6.30 -1.50
C TYR A 34 1.44 -5.97 -0.01
N TYR A 35 1.25 -6.95 0.86
CA TYR A 35 1.17 -6.71 2.30
C TYR A 35 1.69 -7.88 3.11
N LEU A 36 2.15 -7.53 4.32
CA LEU A 36 2.71 -8.46 5.28
C LEU A 36 2.41 -7.95 6.69
N GLU A 37 1.76 -8.78 7.49
CA GLU A 37 1.75 -8.64 8.95
C GLU A 37 3.15 -8.92 9.52
N ASP A 38 3.66 -7.98 10.32
CA ASP A 38 4.99 -8.10 10.94
C ASP A 38 5.01 -7.35 12.28
N ALA A 39 5.38 -8.07 13.34
CA ALA A 39 5.37 -7.54 14.70
C ALA A 39 6.47 -6.49 14.96
N GLU A 40 7.62 -6.57 14.28
CA GLU A 40 8.67 -5.56 14.39
C GLU A 40 8.23 -4.26 13.73
N ILE A 41 7.61 -4.34 12.55
CA ILE A 41 7.02 -3.19 11.86
C ILE A 41 5.88 -2.59 12.69
N GLY A 42 4.99 -3.40 13.25
CA GLY A 42 3.92 -2.91 14.11
C GLY A 42 4.44 -2.24 15.38
N LYS A 43 5.51 -2.77 15.99
CA LYS A 43 6.18 -2.11 17.13
C LYS A 43 6.79 -0.77 16.71
N LEU A 44 7.44 -0.71 15.55
CA LEU A 44 7.95 0.55 14.99
C LEU A 44 6.81 1.56 14.84
N ALA A 45 5.70 1.18 14.19
CA ALA A 45 4.52 2.02 14.01
C ALA A 45 3.98 2.62 15.32
N THR A 46 3.91 1.81 16.38
CA THR A 46 3.39 2.25 17.69
C THR A 46 4.37 3.15 18.43
N THR A 47 5.68 2.90 18.33
CA THR A 47 6.69 3.64 19.09
C THR A 47 7.11 4.94 18.41
N SER A 48 7.01 5.05 17.08
CA SER A 48 7.50 6.20 16.34
C SER A 48 6.73 7.50 16.61
N GLY A 49 5.43 7.43 16.89
CA GLY A 49 4.62 8.63 17.19
C GLY A 49 4.84 9.76 16.17
N ARG A 50 5.31 10.94 16.65
CA ARG A 50 5.63 12.09 15.77
C ARG A 50 6.86 11.89 14.90
N GLU A 51 7.78 11.01 15.31
CA GLU A 51 9.01 10.69 14.57
C GLU A 51 8.75 9.78 13.37
N ALA A 52 7.51 9.31 13.17
CA ALA A 52 7.15 8.50 12.01
C ALA A 52 7.44 9.21 10.68
N LEU A 53 7.43 10.55 10.65
CA LEU A 53 7.79 11.34 9.46
C LEU A 53 9.30 11.57 9.28
N SER A 54 10.13 11.06 10.19
CA SER A 54 11.59 11.25 10.09
C SER A 54 12.20 10.32 9.04
N LEU A 55 13.30 10.77 8.42
CA LEU A 55 14.11 9.92 7.53
C LEU A 55 14.62 8.67 8.25
N LYS A 56 14.89 8.78 9.56
CA LYS A 56 15.30 7.65 10.37
C LYS A 56 14.21 6.58 10.44
N CYS A 57 12.98 6.95 10.77
CA CYS A 57 11.87 5.99 10.84
C CYS A 57 11.58 5.36 9.48
N MET A 58 11.69 6.13 8.39
CA MET A 58 11.58 5.59 7.04
C MET A 58 12.68 4.55 6.77
N ALA A 59 13.94 4.86 7.08
CA ALA A 59 15.06 3.94 6.90
C ALA A 59 14.90 2.67 7.74
N ASP A 60 14.43 2.79 8.99
CA ASP A 60 14.13 1.67 9.88
C ASP A 60 13.03 0.77 9.28
N LEU A 61 11.95 1.36 8.75
CA LEU A 61 10.89 0.61 8.06
C LEU A 61 11.42 -0.11 6.81
N ILE A 62 12.19 0.57 5.97
CA ILE A 62 12.76 -0.04 4.75
C ILE A 62 13.69 -1.20 5.14
N ALA A 63 14.54 -1.03 6.14
CA ALA A 63 15.42 -2.09 6.61
C ALA A 63 14.64 -3.34 7.08
N LEU A 64 13.48 -3.16 7.73
CA LEU A 64 12.59 -4.26 8.10
C LEU A 64 11.91 -4.88 6.87
N ALA A 65 11.38 -4.05 5.97
CA ALA A 65 10.69 -4.49 4.76
C ALA A 65 11.59 -5.34 3.86
N LEU A 66 12.86 -4.94 3.71
CA LEU A 66 13.84 -5.64 2.87
C LEU A 66 14.27 -7.01 3.45
N LYS A 67 13.84 -7.41 4.65
CA LYS A 67 14.06 -8.77 5.16
C LYS A 67 13.24 -9.80 4.39
N ASP A 68 12.02 -9.44 3.97
CA ASP A 68 11.20 -10.26 3.07
C ASP A 68 11.70 -10.06 1.63
N GLN A 69 12.10 -11.15 0.97
CA GLN A 69 12.68 -11.08 -0.38
C GLN A 69 11.68 -10.64 -1.45
N ARG A 70 10.38 -10.94 -1.28
CA ARG A 70 9.32 -10.53 -2.21
C ARG A 70 9.08 -9.03 -2.11
N ALA A 71 9.00 -8.51 -0.89
CA ALA A 71 8.91 -7.08 -0.63
C ALA A 71 10.15 -6.34 -1.16
N ARG A 72 11.35 -6.88 -0.91
CA ARG A 72 12.62 -6.38 -1.46
C ARG A 72 12.55 -6.22 -2.98
N ARG A 73 12.07 -7.25 -3.68
CA ARG A 73 11.96 -7.24 -5.15
C ARG A 73 11.07 -6.12 -5.68
N ILE A 74 10.05 -5.73 -4.91
CA ILE A 74 9.14 -4.63 -5.25
C ILE A 74 9.77 -3.27 -4.92
N ILE A 75 10.44 -3.14 -3.77
CA ILE A 75 10.91 -1.86 -3.23
C ILE A 75 12.23 -1.41 -3.86
N GLU A 76 13.19 -2.31 -4.05
CA GLU A 76 14.55 -1.98 -4.50
C GLU A 76 14.63 -1.07 -5.73
N PRO A 77 13.83 -1.26 -6.79
CA PRO A 77 13.85 -0.39 -7.97
C PRO A 77 13.58 1.09 -7.66
N PHE A 78 12.85 1.38 -6.58
CA PHE A 78 12.41 2.72 -6.21
C PHE A 78 13.35 3.41 -5.21
N LEU A 79 14.29 2.69 -4.59
CA LEU A 79 15.17 3.25 -3.54
C LEU A 79 16.20 4.25 -4.08
N THR A 80 16.51 4.19 -5.37
CA THR A 80 17.44 5.12 -6.04
C THR A 80 16.75 6.38 -6.55
N GLY A 81 15.42 6.44 -6.49
CA GLY A 81 14.63 7.57 -6.98
C GLY A 81 14.32 8.59 -5.89
N SER A 82 13.22 9.34 -6.09
CA SER A 82 12.78 10.36 -5.13
C SER A 82 11.72 9.82 -4.17
N PHE A 83 11.58 10.43 -3.00
CA PHE A 83 10.55 10.04 -2.04
C PHE A 83 9.87 11.24 -1.38
N LYS A 84 8.66 11.02 -0.88
CA LYS A 84 7.84 11.99 -0.12
C LYS A 84 7.20 11.30 1.08
N ILE A 85 7.12 12.00 2.22
CA ILE A 85 6.58 11.44 3.47
C ILE A 85 5.33 12.22 3.90
N TYR A 86 4.29 11.51 4.35
CA TYR A 86 3.04 12.12 4.78
C TYR A 86 2.27 11.23 5.77
N TYR A 87 1.50 11.85 6.66
CA TYR A 87 0.54 11.13 7.50
C TYR A 87 -0.67 10.74 6.70
N VAL A 88 -1.17 9.52 6.94
CA VAL A 88 -2.36 9.02 6.27
C VAL A 88 -3.23 8.25 7.25
N LEU A 89 -4.52 8.56 7.19
CA LEU A 89 -5.64 7.75 7.70
C LEU A 89 -5.56 7.33 9.18
N GLY A 90 -6.40 7.96 9.97
CA GLY A 90 -7.06 7.26 11.08
C GLY A 90 -8.28 6.48 10.56
N ARG A 91 -9.07 5.95 11.48
CA ARG A 91 -10.33 5.25 11.18
C ARG A 91 -11.30 6.15 10.40
N ASP A 92 -11.78 5.68 9.24
CA ASP A 92 -12.82 6.36 8.46
C ASP A 92 -13.63 5.36 7.62
N LYS A 93 -14.33 4.49 8.35
CA LYS A 93 -15.08 3.34 7.85
C LYS A 93 -16.05 3.72 6.72
N GLY A 94 -16.02 2.92 5.64
CA GLY A 94 -16.92 3.06 4.49
C GLY A 94 -16.55 4.19 3.51
N LYS A 95 -15.42 4.88 3.72
CA LYS A 95 -14.88 5.83 2.74
C LYS A 95 -13.63 5.26 2.11
N TYR A 96 -13.69 5.06 0.79
CA TYR A 96 -12.55 4.60 0.02
C TYR A 96 -11.68 5.78 -0.38
N TYR A 97 -10.37 5.56 -0.30
CA TYR A 97 -9.36 6.54 -0.63
C TYR A 97 -8.32 5.93 -1.57
N ALA A 98 -7.68 6.77 -2.37
CA ALA A 98 -6.46 6.46 -3.11
C ALA A 98 -5.48 7.63 -2.98
N HIS A 99 -4.20 7.42 -3.26
CA HIS A 99 -3.22 8.52 -3.29
C HIS A 99 -3.48 9.46 -4.47
N THR A 100 -3.90 8.89 -5.61
CA THR A 100 -4.32 9.62 -6.81
C THR A 100 -5.38 8.82 -7.55
N THR A 101 -6.20 9.47 -8.37
CA THR A 101 -7.18 8.82 -9.25
C THR A 101 -7.00 9.19 -10.72
N GLY A 102 -6.08 10.11 -11.01
CA GLY A 102 -5.80 10.62 -12.35
C GLY A 102 -4.85 9.70 -13.13
N PRO A 103 -4.88 9.77 -14.47
CA PRO A 103 -3.88 9.13 -15.31
C PRO A 103 -2.52 9.83 -15.15
N GLY A 104 -1.44 9.07 -15.18
CA GLY A 104 -0.08 9.59 -15.01
C GLY A 104 0.95 8.44 -15.00
N PRO A 105 2.25 8.74 -14.81
CA PRO A 105 3.29 7.73 -14.65
C PRO A 105 3.22 7.07 -13.26
N GLU A 106 2.02 6.74 -12.78
CA GLU A 106 1.80 6.22 -11.43
C GLU A 106 2.35 4.81 -11.26
N ASP A 107 2.50 4.06 -12.35
CA ASP A 107 3.19 2.77 -12.37
C ASP A 107 4.69 2.91 -12.00
N ASN A 108 5.24 4.13 -12.09
CA ASN A 108 6.58 4.47 -11.63
C ASN A 108 6.62 4.87 -10.15
N ARG A 109 5.53 4.66 -9.40
CA ARG A 109 5.46 4.97 -7.97
C ARG A 109 4.91 3.81 -7.15
N ILE A 110 5.39 3.74 -5.91
CA ILE A 110 4.79 2.89 -4.87
C ILE A 110 4.49 3.74 -3.65
N VAL A 111 3.46 3.34 -2.92
CA VAL A 111 3.16 3.90 -1.59
C VAL A 111 3.32 2.81 -0.56
N ILE A 112 4.25 2.99 0.37
CA ILE A 112 4.44 2.07 1.49
C ILE A 112 3.74 2.66 2.71
N TYR A 113 2.78 1.95 3.25
CA TYR A 113 2.09 2.28 4.49
C TYR A 113 2.60 1.41 5.62
N MET A 114 2.99 2.07 6.71
CA MET A 114 3.27 1.42 8.00
C MET A 114 2.04 1.53 8.90
N TRP A 115 1.55 0.38 9.37
CA TRP A 115 0.31 0.27 10.12
C TRP A 115 0.54 -0.19 11.56
N ASN A 116 -0.25 0.41 12.46
CA ASN A 116 -0.33 0.02 13.86
C ASN A 116 -1.04 -1.33 14.05
N ARG A 117 -0.88 -1.88 15.24
CA ARG A 117 -1.56 -3.11 15.69
C ARG A 117 -3.08 -2.97 15.65
N GLY A 118 -3.77 -4.09 15.43
CA GLY A 118 -5.23 -4.15 15.35
C GLY A 118 -5.80 -3.34 14.18
N THR A 119 -5.05 -3.22 13.08
CA THR A 119 -5.54 -2.53 11.88
C THR A 119 -6.32 -3.49 10.99
N ARG A 120 -7.48 -3.04 10.51
CA ARG A 120 -8.32 -3.73 9.54
C ARG A 120 -8.57 -2.82 8.34
N LEU A 121 -8.20 -3.28 7.16
CA LEU A 121 -8.34 -2.58 5.89
C LEU A 121 -9.20 -3.40 4.95
N GLU A 122 -9.82 -2.73 3.99
CA GLU A 122 -10.38 -3.36 2.80
C GLU A 122 -9.87 -2.63 1.57
N PHE A 123 -9.61 -3.35 0.49
CA PHE A 123 -9.23 -2.75 -0.80
C PHE A 123 -10.11 -3.27 -1.92
N ALA A 124 -10.41 -2.41 -2.89
CA ALA A 124 -11.14 -2.78 -4.10
C ALA A 124 -10.12 -3.27 -5.14
N HIS A 125 -10.09 -4.58 -5.37
CA HIS A 125 -9.13 -5.23 -6.26
C HIS A 125 -9.25 -4.72 -7.69
N LYS A 126 -8.11 -4.59 -8.37
CA LYS A 126 -7.98 -4.02 -9.72
C LYS A 126 -8.49 -2.58 -9.87
N SER A 127 -8.88 -1.87 -8.80
CA SER A 127 -9.32 -0.47 -8.92
C SER A 127 -8.24 0.42 -9.53
N HIS A 128 -6.96 0.13 -9.27
CA HIS A 128 -5.82 0.88 -9.82
C HIS A 128 -5.74 0.85 -11.35
N THR A 129 -6.42 -0.08 -12.02
CA THR A 129 -6.47 -0.19 -13.50
C THR A 129 -7.49 0.75 -14.13
N ARG A 130 -8.35 1.37 -13.32
CA ARG A 130 -9.42 2.26 -13.75
C ARG A 130 -9.10 3.70 -13.34
N SER A 131 -9.78 4.65 -13.96
CA SER A 131 -9.78 6.05 -13.54
C SER A 131 -11.08 6.33 -12.79
N PHE A 132 -10.99 7.08 -11.71
CA PHE A 132 -12.14 7.45 -10.89
C PHE A 132 -12.20 8.97 -10.71
N GLU A 133 -13.41 9.49 -10.58
CA GLU A 133 -13.61 10.82 -10.05
C GLU A 133 -13.45 10.76 -8.54
N GLY A 134 -12.80 11.77 -7.96
CA GLY A 134 -12.61 11.83 -6.52
C GLY A 134 -12.40 13.24 -6.02
N VAL A 135 -12.55 13.41 -4.71
CA VAL A 135 -12.43 14.70 -4.03
C VAL A 135 -11.27 14.63 -3.05
N GLY A 136 -10.43 15.67 -3.05
CA GLY A 136 -9.33 15.77 -2.09
C GLY A 136 -9.85 15.76 -0.65
N GLY A 137 -9.37 14.82 0.14
CA GLY A 137 -9.65 14.70 1.57
C GLY A 137 -8.65 15.50 2.42
N ALA A 138 -9.05 15.81 3.66
CA ALA A 138 -8.17 16.47 4.63
C ALA A 138 -6.93 15.61 5.01
N ASN A 139 -6.98 14.31 4.72
CA ASN A 139 -5.90 13.33 4.89
C ASN A 139 -4.90 13.32 3.72
N ARG A 140 -4.98 14.27 2.78
CA ARG A 140 -4.15 14.36 1.56
C ARG A 140 -4.33 13.19 0.58
N LEU A 141 -5.34 12.36 0.79
CA LEU A 141 -5.77 11.35 -0.18
C LEU A 141 -6.93 11.88 -1.01
N ILE A 142 -7.26 11.16 -2.07
CA ILE A 142 -8.45 11.39 -2.88
C ILE A 142 -9.53 10.40 -2.42
N GLN A 143 -10.65 10.92 -1.93
CA GLN A 143 -11.81 10.11 -1.59
C GLN A 143 -12.54 9.70 -2.88
N ILE A 144 -12.79 8.40 -3.03
CA ILE A 144 -13.52 7.81 -4.15
C ILE A 144 -14.93 7.44 -3.66
N PRO A 145 -15.99 8.00 -4.27
CA PRO A 145 -17.37 7.56 -4.02
C PRO A 145 -17.54 6.06 -4.27
N TYR A 146 -18.10 5.34 -3.28
CA TYR A 146 -18.27 3.88 -3.32
C TYR A 146 -19.00 3.37 -4.57
N VAL A 147 -19.98 4.13 -5.07
CA VAL A 147 -20.75 3.79 -6.28
C VAL A 147 -19.84 3.54 -7.51
N GLN A 148 -18.68 4.18 -7.58
CA GLN A 148 -17.73 4.01 -8.68
C GLN A 148 -16.93 2.70 -8.58
N LEU A 149 -16.92 2.05 -7.41
CA LEU A 149 -16.23 0.78 -7.17
C LEU A 149 -17.13 -0.45 -7.44
N HIS A 150 -18.40 -0.22 -7.78
CA HIS A 150 -19.36 -1.28 -8.03
C HIS A 150 -18.87 -2.27 -9.10
N GLY A 151 -18.98 -3.57 -8.80
CA GLY A 151 -18.52 -4.65 -9.67
C GLY A 151 -17.03 -4.98 -9.57
N LEU A 152 -16.31 -4.39 -8.62
CA LEU A 152 -14.99 -4.85 -8.18
C LEU A 152 -15.13 -5.81 -6.99
N ASN A 153 -14.19 -6.74 -6.88
CA ASN A 153 -14.07 -7.58 -5.70
C ASN A 153 -13.37 -6.79 -4.59
N GLU A 154 -13.78 -7.03 -3.34
CA GLU A 154 -13.21 -6.40 -2.16
C GLU A 154 -12.55 -7.47 -1.29
N PHE A 155 -11.33 -7.20 -0.85
CA PHE A 155 -10.57 -8.12 0.00
C PHE A 155 -10.17 -7.43 1.29
N ARG A 156 -10.15 -8.22 2.36
CA ARG A 156 -9.80 -7.76 3.71
C ARG A 156 -8.34 -7.98 4.01
N ILE A 157 -7.76 -7.03 4.76
CA ILE A 157 -6.45 -7.15 5.36
C ILE A 157 -6.58 -6.93 6.87
N ASN A 158 -6.08 -7.88 7.65
CA ASN A 158 -6.02 -7.86 9.10
C ASN A 158 -4.55 -7.84 9.53
N LEU A 159 -4.16 -6.79 10.26
CA LEU A 159 -2.82 -6.57 10.80
C LEU A 159 -2.94 -6.44 12.32
N ASP A 160 -3.20 -7.56 12.99
CA ASP A 160 -3.33 -7.66 14.45
C ASP A 160 -2.02 -7.30 15.15
N LEU A 161 -0.89 -7.70 14.56
CA LEU A 161 0.45 -7.36 15.02
C LEU A 161 1.01 -6.07 14.41
N GLY A 162 0.23 -5.40 13.55
CA GLY A 162 0.71 -4.31 12.71
C GLY A 162 1.49 -4.85 11.51
N GLY A 163 2.02 -3.96 10.68
CA GLY A 163 2.72 -4.41 9.49
C GLY A 163 2.83 -3.35 8.41
N MET A 164 3.06 -3.83 7.19
CA MET A 164 3.29 -3.01 6.02
C MET A 164 2.29 -3.35 4.92
N VAL A 165 1.88 -2.32 4.18
CA VAL A 165 1.20 -2.49 2.90
C VAL A 165 1.89 -1.62 1.85
N ILE A 166 2.33 -2.22 0.76
CA ILE A 166 2.80 -1.55 -0.45
C ILE A 166 1.60 -1.46 -1.39
N MET A 167 1.17 -0.26 -1.73
CA MET A 167 0.02 -0.01 -2.60
C MET A 167 0.44 0.79 -3.83
N HIS A 168 -0.18 0.43 -4.95
CA HIS A 168 -0.21 1.27 -6.13
C HIS A 168 -0.95 2.59 -5.81
N PRO A 169 -0.46 3.76 -6.24
CA PRO A 169 -1.06 5.06 -5.89
C PRO A 169 -2.56 5.19 -6.19
N ARG A 170 -3.04 4.48 -7.22
CA ARG A 170 -4.46 4.44 -7.65
C ARG A 170 -5.31 3.33 -7.01
N LEU A 171 -4.74 2.49 -6.16
CA LEU A 171 -5.52 1.45 -5.49
C LEU A 171 -6.44 2.10 -4.45
N ALA A 172 -7.71 1.71 -4.48
CA ALA A 172 -8.75 2.22 -3.60
C ALA A 172 -8.82 1.33 -2.35
N PHE A 173 -8.78 1.94 -1.17
CA PHE A 173 -8.84 1.23 0.09
C PHE A 173 -9.60 2.02 1.17
N THR A 174 -10.14 1.33 2.17
CA THR A 174 -10.80 1.89 3.36
C THR A 174 -10.11 1.37 4.62
N VAL A 175 -10.19 2.15 5.70
CA VAL A 175 -9.70 1.79 7.03
C VAL A 175 -10.90 1.59 7.93
N GLU A 176 -11.22 0.33 8.16
CA GLU A 176 -12.38 -0.07 8.95
C GLU A 176 -12.11 0.11 10.45
N GLU A 177 -10.91 -0.26 10.87
CA GLU A 177 -10.46 -0.19 12.25
C GLU A 177 -8.94 -0.01 12.32
N THR A 178 -8.45 0.77 13.28
CA THR A 178 -7.04 0.88 13.59
C THR A 178 -6.87 1.55 14.96
N GLN A 179 -5.81 1.20 15.68
CA GLN A 179 -5.48 1.81 16.99
C GLN A 179 -4.70 3.12 16.86
N GLY A 180 -4.41 3.60 15.65
CA GLY A 180 -3.66 4.83 15.42
C GLY A 180 -3.85 5.39 14.02
N THR A 181 -2.85 6.12 13.53
CA THR A 181 -2.79 6.56 12.13
C THR A 181 -1.74 5.75 11.39
N ALA A 182 -1.95 5.51 10.10
CA ALA A 182 -0.86 5.05 9.24
C ALA A 182 0.14 6.18 8.95
N THR A 183 1.35 5.76 8.59
CA THR A 183 2.33 6.65 7.96
C THR A 183 2.59 6.16 6.55
N GLY A 184 2.45 7.05 5.57
CA GLY A 184 2.64 6.77 4.16
C GLY A 184 3.96 7.34 3.64
N TYR A 185 4.69 6.52 2.89
CA TYR A 185 5.93 6.88 2.21
C TYR A 185 5.74 6.64 0.71
N VAL A 186 5.75 7.69 -0.10
CA VAL A 186 5.72 7.58 -1.56
C VAL A 186 7.14 7.51 -2.06
N PHE A 187 7.42 6.50 -2.88
CA PHE A 187 8.67 6.37 -3.62
C PHE A 187 8.37 6.43 -5.11
N GLU A 188 9.19 7.17 -5.85
CA GLU A 188 9.10 7.32 -7.29
C GLU A 188 10.39 6.75 -7.91
N LEU A 189 10.29 6.02 -9.02
CA LEU A 189 11.47 5.55 -9.76
C LEU A 189 12.34 6.75 -10.17
N PRO A 190 13.66 6.55 -10.37
CA PRO A 190 14.50 7.56 -10.98
C PRO A 190 13.93 7.97 -12.34
N GLU A 191 13.99 9.27 -12.65
CA GLU A 191 13.73 9.72 -14.02
C GLU A 191 14.78 9.06 -14.93
N THR A 192 14.33 8.20 -15.85
CA THR A 192 15.20 7.72 -16.93
C THR A 192 15.45 8.90 -17.86
N ASP A 193 16.67 9.44 -17.82
CA ASP A 193 17.11 10.50 -18.72
C ASP A 193 16.96 10.01 -20.17
N PRO A 194 16.12 10.64 -21.03
CA PRO A 194 15.86 10.17 -22.40
C PRO A 194 17.05 10.26 -23.36
N GLN A 195 18.28 10.49 -22.89
CA GLN A 195 19.44 10.86 -23.70
C GLN A 195 20.50 9.74 -23.86
N THR A 196 20.17 8.49 -23.56
CA THR A 196 21.06 7.34 -23.89
C THR A 196 20.27 6.16 -24.47
N SER A 197 19.88 6.27 -25.73
CA SER A 197 19.56 5.14 -26.62
C SER A 197 19.80 5.55 -28.06
#